data_AF-A0A914LK20-F1
#
_entry.id   AF-A0A914LK20-F1
#
_cell.length_a   1.000
_cell.length_b   1.000
_cell.length_c   1.000
_cell.angle_alpha   90.00
_cell.angle_beta   90.00
_cell.angle_gamma   90.00
#
_symmetry.space_group_name_H-M   'P 1'
#
loop_
_entity.id
_entity.type
_entity.pdbx_description
1 polymer ?
#
loop_
_entity_poly.entity_id
_entity_poly.type
_entity_poly.pdbx_seq_one_letter_code
_entity_poly.pdbx_strand_id
1 'polypeptide(L)'
;MNIGLIIITVKNKTLQCTCHLLIACCSLCTIFLLSEMFIPLIVVLSTSLGSISMFTCFFIHLLPSYGVFNATSLIACIGLDRALSVFFPLW
;
A
#
# COMPACT_ATOMS: atom_id res chain seq x y z
N MET A 1 1.01 -10.48 8.14
CA MET A 1 0.86 -11.12 6.81
C MET A 1 1.63 -10.37 5.71
N ASN A 2 1.44 -9.06 5.56
CA ASN A 2 2.09 -8.26 4.50
C ASN A 2 3.63 -8.15 4.60
N ILE A 3 4.19 -8.12 5.82
CA ILE A 3 5.65 -8.09 6.05
C ILE A 3 6.34 -9.36 5.54
N GLY A 4 5.65 -10.51 5.62
CA GLY A 4 6.17 -11.79 5.13
C GLY A 4 6.40 -11.74 3.62
N LEU A 5 5.46 -11.17 2.86
CA LEU A 5 5.59 -11.02 1.40
C LEU A 5 6.84 -10.22 1.02
N ILE A 6 7.11 -9.09 1.69
CA ILE A 6 8.30 -8.26 1.45
C ILE A 6 9.57 -9.08 1.65
N ILE A 7 9.67 -9.79 2.78
CA ILE A 7 10.85 -10.59 3.13
C ILE A 7 11.08 -11.70 2.10
N ILE A 8 10.02 -12.35 1.62
CA ILE A 8 10.11 -13.42 0.63
C ILE A 8 10.52 -12.86 -0.74
N THR A 9 9.98 -11.71 -1.16
CA THR A 9 10.42 -11.04 -2.40
C THR A 9 11.88 -10.58 -2.36
N VAL A 10 12.38 -10.12 -1.20
CA VAL A 10 13.77 -9.67 -1.06
C VAL A 10 14.74 -10.85 -0.98
N LYS A 11 14.37 -11.94 -0.31
CA LYS A 11 15.29 -13.09 -0.13
C LYS A 11 15.47 -13.95 -1.38
N ASN A 12 14.56 -13.89 -2.34
CA ASN A 12 14.53 -14.86 -3.43
C ASN A 12 14.87 -14.19 -4.79
N LYS A 13 16.14 -14.24 -5.18
CA LYS A 13 16.67 -13.59 -6.40
C LYS A 13 16.05 -14.08 -7.72
N THR A 14 15.59 -15.33 -7.76
CA THR A 14 14.93 -15.93 -8.94
C THR A 14 13.53 -15.36 -9.19
N LEU A 15 12.96 -14.62 -8.23
CA LEU A 15 11.67 -13.97 -8.34
C LEU A 15 11.80 -12.48 -8.69
N GLN A 16 12.96 -11.94 -9.05
CA GLN A 16 13.13 -10.53 -9.46
C GLN A 16 12.54 -10.18 -10.85
N CYS A 17 11.50 -10.91 -11.27
CA CYS A 17 10.67 -10.50 -12.39
C CYS A 17 9.92 -9.21 -12.02
N THR A 18 9.71 -8.31 -12.98
CA THR A 18 9.05 -7.00 -12.82
C THR A 18 7.77 -7.08 -11.96
N CYS A 19 7.00 -8.14 -12.14
CA CYS A 19 5.76 -8.40 -11.39
C CYS A 19 5.97 -8.56 -9.87
N HIS A 20 7.04 -9.20 -9.41
CA HIS A 20 7.31 -9.38 -7.98
C HIS A 20 7.78 -8.09 -7.30
N LEU A 21 8.47 -7.22 -8.04
CA LEU A 21 8.88 -5.90 -7.56
C LEU A 21 7.65 -5.00 -7.38
N LEU A 22 6.69 -5.05 -8.31
CA LEU A 22 5.38 -4.39 -8.14
C LEU A 22 4.60 -4.94 -6.93
N ILE A 23 4.60 -6.26 -6.71
CA ILE A 23 3.94 -6.87 -5.55
C ILE A 23 4.60 -6.42 -4.24
N ALA A 24 5.92 -6.34 -4.19
CA ALA A 24 6.64 -5.82 -3.03
C ALA A 24 6.27 -4.35 -2.76
N CYS A 25 6.20 -3.52 -3.80
CA CYS A 25 5.81 -2.12 -3.68
C CYS A 25 4.35 -1.95 -3.21
N CYS A 26 3.44 -2.80 -3.72
CA CYS A 26 2.05 -2.86 -3.27
C CYS A 26 1.92 -3.29 -1.80
N SER A 27 2.77 -4.22 -1.35
CA SER A 27 2.81 -4.67 0.04
C SER A 27 3.34 -3.60 1.01
N LEU A 28 4.24 -2.72 0.55
CA LEU A 28 4.67 -1.54 1.31
C LEU A 28 3.54 -0.51 1.43
N CYS A 29 2.78 -0.25 0.36
CA CYS A 29 1.63 0.65 0.40
C CYS A 29 0.54 0.16 1.37
N THR A 30 0.34 -1.15 1.49
CA THR A 30 -0.61 -1.73 2.45
C THR A 30 -0.12 -1.67 3.90
N ILE A 31 1.19 -1.56 4.15
CA ILE A 31 1.71 -1.27 5.50
C ILE A 31 1.41 0.18 5.88
N PHE A 32 1.57 1.12 4.94
CA PHE A 32 1.11 2.50 5.14
C PHE A 32 -0.39 2.57 5.40
N LEU A 33 -1.18 1.76 4.72
CA LEU A 33 -2.61 1.65 4.99
C LEU A 33 -2.93 1.11 6.39
N LEU A 34 -2.13 0.16 6.89
CA LEU A 34 -2.29 -0.37 8.25
C LEU A 34 -2.12 0.73 9.31
N SER A 35 -1.39 1.81 9.00
CA SER A 35 -1.29 2.97 9.88
C SER A 35 -2.64 3.66 10.12
N GLU A 36 -3.64 3.47 9.23
CA GLU A 36 -5.02 3.94 9.46
C GLU A 36 -5.66 3.34 10.71
N MET A 37 -5.25 2.13 11.10
CA MET A 37 -5.83 1.47 12.27
C MET A 37 -5.54 2.25 13.56
N PHE A 38 -4.50 3.10 13.57
CA PHE A 38 -4.15 3.98 14.68
C PHE A 38 -4.91 5.32 14.66
N ILE A 39 -5.61 5.66 13.58
CA ILE A 39 -6.42 6.88 13.46
C ILE A 39 -7.50 6.98 14.56
N PRO A 40 -8.34 5.96 14.81
CA PRO A 40 -9.33 6.05 15.88
C PRO A 40 -8.70 6.22 17.26
N LEU A 41 -7.50 5.65 17.48
CA LEU A 41 -6.75 5.81 18.73
C LEU A 41 -6.27 7.26 18.90
N ILE A 42 -5.76 7.89 17.84
CA ILE A 42 -5.36 9.30 17.81
C ILE A 42 -6.57 10.22 18.02
N VAL A 43 -7.72 9.90 17.40
CA VAL A 43 -8.95 10.68 17.54
C VAL A 43 -9.50 10.61 18.97
N VAL A 44 -9.47 9.44 19.62
CA VAL A 44 -9.90 9.28 21.02
C VAL A 44 -8.96 10.01 21.98
N LEU A 45 -7.64 9.91 21.78
CA LEU A 45 -6.63 10.63 22.56
C LEU A 45 -6.73 12.16 22.36
N SER A 46 -7.08 12.62 21.17
CA SER A 46 -7.20 14.05 20.88
C SER A 46 -8.52 14.64 21.36
N THR A 47 -9.59 13.83 21.37
CA THR A 47 -10.90 14.23 21.92
C THR A 47 -10.82 14.46 23.43
N SER A 48 -9.95 13.74 24.16
CA SER A 48 -9.74 13.97 25.59
C SER A 48 -8.94 15.25 25.91
N LEU A 49 -8.23 15.84 24.93
CA LEU A 49 -7.46 17.08 25.08
C LEU A 49 -8.22 18.34 24.60
N GLY A 50 -9.40 18.21 23.99
CA GLY A 50 -10.18 19.33 23.45
C GLY A 50 -10.06 19.45 21.92
N SER A 51 -11.18 19.81 21.28
CA SER A 51 -11.45 19.91 19.84
C SER A 51 -10.26 19.65 18.88
N ILE A 52 -10.39 18.58 18.10
CA ILE A 52 -9.48 18.27 16.99
C ILE A 52 -9.55 19.38 15.94
N SER A 53 -8.42 19.99 15.62
CA SER A 53 -8.31 20.92 14.49
C SER A 53 -8.58 20.17 13.18
N MET A 54 -9.42 20.74 12.31
CA MET A 54 -9.70 20.17 10.97
C MET A 54 -8.41 19.91 10.17
N PHE A 55 -7.38 20.72 10.39
CA PHE A 55 -6.10 20.58 9.72
C PHE A 55 -5.42 19.25 10.06
N THR A 56 -5.48 18.84 11.33
CA THR A 56 -4.90 17.57 11.78
C THR A 56 -5.65 16.38 11.19
N CYS A 57 -6.99 16.45 11.15
CA CYS A 57 -7.82 15.43 10.50
C CYS A 57 -7.51 15.29 9.01
N PHE A 58 -7.33 16.41 8.30
CA PHE A 58 -6.99 16.39 6.88
C PHE A 58 -5.66 15.67 6.60
N PHE A 59 -4.61 15.99 7.35
CA PHE A 59 -3.31 15.32 7.21
C PHE A 59 -3.35 13.84 7.54
N ILE A 60 -4.12 13.46 8.56
CA ILE A 60 -4.29 12.07 8.97
C ILE A 60 -4.98 11.26 7.87
N HIS A 61 -5.95 11.83 7.15
CA HIS A 61 -6.65 11.17 6.05
C HIS A 61 -5.90 11.25 4.70
N LEU A 62 -5.06 12.27 4.51
CA LEU A 62 -4.32 12.45 3.25
C LEU A 62 -3.35 11.29 3.00
N LEU A 63 -2.60 10.91 4.02
CA LEU A 63 -1.59 9.85 3.93
C LEU A 63 -2.17 8.49 3.49
N PRO A 64 -3.25 7.98 4.10
CA PRO A 64 -3.84 6.73 3.67
C PRO A 64 -4.59 6.83 2.35
N SER A 65 -5.26 7.96 2.06
CA SER A 65 -5.88 8.18 0.75
C SER A 65 -4.86 8.07 -0.38
N TYR A 66 -3.66 8.62 -0.17
CA TYR A 66 -2.54 8.49 -1.10
C TYR A 66 -2.03 7.04 -1.20
N GLY A 67 -1.99 6.33 -0.06
CA GLY A 67 -1.65 4.91 0.00
C GLY A 67 -2.60 4.02 -0.80
N VAL A 68 -3.92 4.24 -0.69
CA VAL A 68 -4.94 3.52 -1.46
C VAL A 68 -4.80 3.81 -2.96
N PHE A 69 -4.61 5.08 -3.33
CA PHE A 69 -4.50 5.48 -4.73
C PHE A 69 -3.28 4.84 -5.40
N ASN A 70 -2.13 4.83 -4.73
CA ASN A 70 -0.95 4.14 -5.23
C ASN A 70 -1.13 2.62 -5.26
N ALA A 71 -1.72 2.01 -4.22
CA ALA A 71 -1.94 0.57 -4.19
C ALA A 71 -2.86 0.11 -5.33
N THR A 72 -3.94 0.84 -5.59
CA THR A 72 -4.87 0.53 -6.69
C THR A 72 -4.22 0.71 -8.06
N SER A 73 -3.42 1.78 -8.26
CA SER A 73 -2.65 1.95 -9.49
C SER A 73 -1.62 0.82 -9.70
N LEU A 74 -0.92 0.40 -8.65
CA LEU A 74 0.04 -0.71 -8.70
C LEU A 74 -0.65 -2.03 -9.06
N ILE A 75 -1.80 -2.31 -8.47
CA ILE A 75 -2.61 -3.50 -8.79
C ILE A 75 -3.07 -3.48 -10.26
N ALA A 76 -3.48 -2.32 -10.77
CA ALA A 76 -3.85 -2.16 -12.18
C ALA A 76 -2.67 -2.44 -13.11
N CYS A 77 -1.46 -1.95 -12.78
CA CYS A 77 -0.25 -2.24 -13.54
C CYS A 77 0.11 -3.74 -13.52
N ILE A 78 -0.05 -4.42 -12.38
CA ILE A 78 0.15 -5.88 -12.29
C ILE A 78 -0.88 -6.62 -13.18
N GLY A 79 -2.13 -6.18 -13.15
CA GLY A 79 -3.18 -6.74 -14.00
C GLY A 79 -2.88 -6.58 -15.49
N LEU A 80 -2.38 -5.41 -15.91
CA LEU A 80 -1.96 -5.15 -17.28
C LEU A 80 -0.76 -6.00 -17.69
N ASP A 81 0.27 -6.10 -16.85
CA ASP A 81 1.44 -6.96 -17.09
C ASP A 81 1.03 -8.42 -17.35
N ARG A 82 0.12 -8.95 -16.51
CA ARG A 82 -0.40 -10.31 -16.66
C ARG A 82 -1.31 -10.46 -17.86
N ALA A 83 -2.15 -9.48 -18.17
CA ALA A 83 -2.99 -9.51 -19.36
C ALA A 83 -2.13 -9.53 -20.63
N LEU A 84 -1.11 -8.67 -20.71
CA LEU A 84 -0.17 -8.62 -21.83
C LEU A 84 0.58 -9.93 -22.00
N SER A 85 1.03 -10.57 -20.91
CA SER A 85 1.69 -11.88 -20.97
C SER A 85 0.77 -13.00 -21.49
N VAL A 86 -0.54 -12.94 -21.20
CA VAL A 86 -1.52 -13.91 -21.71
C VAL A 86 -1.87 -13.65 -23.18
N PHE A 87 -2.04 -12.39 -23.58
CA PHE A 87 -2.39 -12.04 -24.96
C PHE A 87 -1.20 -12.06 -25.92
N PHE A 88 0.02 -11.80 -25.41
CA PHE A 88 1.27 -11.77 -26.16
C PHE A 88 2.34 -12.61 -25.44
N PRO A 89 2.24 -13.95 -25.46
CA PRO A 89 3.20 -14.83 -24.79
C PRO A 89 4.59 -14.88 -25.45
N LEU A 90 4.83 -14.08 -26.50
CA LEU A 90 6.03 -14.08 -27.33
C LEU A 90 6.91 -12.82 -27.17
N TRP A 91 6.53 -11.91 -26.27
CA TRP A 91 7.35 -10.77 -25.84
C TRP A 91 7.80 -10.98 -24.39
#